data_AF-A0A528WV19-F1
#
_entry.id   AF-A0A528WV19-F1
#
_cell.length_a   1.000
_cell.length_b   1.000
_cell.length_c   1.000
_cell.angle_alpha   90.00
_cell.angle_beta   90.00
_cell.angle_gamma   90.00
#
_symmetry.space_group_name_H-M   'P 1'
#
loop_
_entity.id
_entity.type
_entity.pdbx_description
1 polymer ?
#
loop_
_entity_poly.entity_id
_entity_poly.type
_entity_poly.pdbx_seq_one_letter_code
_entity_poly.pdbx_strand_id
1 'polypeptide(L)'
;MPDLALSHRRFSFQRRPTPVPGDLRIAWRLALILAMLGCSRSNRASLAKLHILNDAVRSNQHQRLKTALEGDQRDLAWGFRVEPAFARAIDFVVGEKLATWTKATGRAALQLTKDGVVAAASVMDLEDALVAERAIISDLAKSITEGTITDLLGEGRKT
;
A
#
# COMPACT_ATOMS: atom_id res chain seq x y z
N MET A 1 -56.41 -10.83 16.88
CA MET A 1 -55.12 -10.28 16.42
C MET A 1 -54.94 -8.95 17.15
N PRO A 2 -53.95 -8.79 18.04
CA PRO A 2 -53.79 -7.53 18.74
C PRO A 2 -53.25 -6.49 17.76
N ASP A 3 -53.96 -5.36 17.69
CA ASP A 3 -53.61 -4.18 16.91
C ASP A 3 -52.30 -3.61 17.46
N LEU A 4 -51.24 -3.62 16.65
CA LEU A 4 -49.91 -3.13 17.02
C LEU A 4 -49.97 -1.60 17.08
N ALA A 5 -50.19 -1.08 18.29
CA ALA A 5 -50.24 0.35 18.60
C ALA A 5 -48.93 1.07 18.23
N LEU A 6 -48.84 1.52 16.97
CA LEU A 6 -47.78 2.37 16.43
C LEU A 6 -48.16 3.87 16.46
N SER A 7 -49.35 4.23 16.94
CA SER A 7 -49.99 5.54 16.75
C SER A 7 -49.32 6.73 17.45
N HIS A 8 -48.34 6.53 18.33
CA HIS A 8 -47.76 7.62 19.15
C HIS A 8 -46.22 7.68 19.19
N ARG A 9 -45.50 6.95 18.32
CA ARG A 9 -44.03 7.07 18.26
C ARG A 9 -43.62 8.14 17.26
N ARG A 10 -42.90 9.18 17.71
CA ARG A 10 -42.20 10.12 16.83
C ARG A 10 -41.01 9.42 16.20
N PHE A 11 -41.14 9.05 14.93
CA PHE A 11 -40.01 8.56 14.15
C PHE A 11 -39.20 9.75 13.62
N SER A 12 -37.90 9.75 13.88
CA SER A 12 -36.96 10.68 13.25
C SER A 12 -36.03 9.91 12.32
N PHE A 13 -36.00 10.29 11.05
CA PHE A 13 -35.03 9.77 10.09
C PHE A 13 -33.81 10.70 10.09
N GLN A 14 -32.68 10.18 10.54
CA GLN A 14 -31.39 10.87 10.47
C GLN A 14 -30.53 10.16 9.43
N ARG A 15 -29.97 10.92 8.48
CA ARG A 15 -29.02 10.38 7.51
C ARG A 15 -27.80 9.85 8.28
N ARG A 16 -27.60 8.53 8.24
CA ARG A 16 -26.39 7.93 8.82
C ARG A 16 -25.20 8.18 7.89
N PRO A 17 -24.00 8.48 8.42
CA PRO A 17 -22.79 8.53 7.61
C PRO A 17 -22.62 7.22 6.85
N THR A 18 -22.31 7.28 5.56
CA THR A 18 -21.94 6.10 4.79
C THR A 18 -20.50 5.75 5.14
N PRO A 19 -20.21 4.53 5.64
CA PRO A 19 -18.84 4.15 5.96
C PRO A 19 -17.99 4.13 4.68
N VAL A 20 -16.82 4.76 4.74
CA VAL A 20 -15.83 4.70 3.65
C VAL A 20 -15.05 3.38 3.79
N PRO A 21 -14.99 2.55 2.73
CA PRO A 21 -14.12 1.39 2.65
C PRO A 21 -12.69 1.71 3.11
N GLY A 22 -12.03 0.77 3.81
CA GLY A 22 -10.74 1.02 4.44
C GLY A 22 -9.64 1.44 3.47
N ASP A 23 -9.61 0.82 2.29
CA ASP A 23 -8.68 1.06 1.18
C ASP A 23 -8.85 2.43 0.50
N LEU A 24 -10.00 3.08 0.70
CA LEU A 24 -10.26 4.45 0.25
C LEU A 24 -9.85 5.49 1.28
N ARG A 25 -9.47 5.09 2.50
CA ARG A 25 -9.03 6.02 3.55
C ARG A 25 -7.57 6.41 3.33
N ILE A 26 -7.28 7.71 3.43
CA ILE A 26 -5.91 8.24 3.33
C ILE A 26 -5.01 7.57 4.38
N ALA A 27 -5.49 7.44 5.62
CA ALA A 27 -4.74 6.81 6.71
C ALA A 27 -4.26 5.39 6.38
N TRP A 28 -5.08 4.58 5.70
CA TRP A 28 -4.68 3.24 5.27
C TRP A 28 -3.49 3.31 4.29
N ARG A 29 -3.51 4.24 3.35
CA ARG A 29 -2.44 4.42 2.35
C ARG A 29 -1.15 4.93 2.94
N LEU A 30 -1.22 5.88 3.87
CA LEU A 30 -0.04 6.37 4.60
C LEU A 30 0.61 5.23 5.37
N ALA A 31 -0.19 4.46 6.11
CA ALA A 31 0.30 3.31 6.86
C ALA A 31 0.95 2.25 5.95
N LEU A 32 0.34 1.96 4.80
CA LEU A 32 0.94 1.06 3.81
C LEU A 32 2.28 1.58 3.29
N ILE A 33 2.41 2.87 2.95
CA ILE A 33 3.67 3.45 2.45
C ILE A 33 4.75 3.33 3.53
N LEU A 34 4.42 3.67 4.78
CA LEU A 34 5.34 3.55 5.91
C LEU A 34 5.80 2.11 6.12
N ALA A 35 4.87 1.15 6.10
CA ALA A 35 5.18 -0.28 6.21
C ALA A 35 6.06 -0.77 5.05
N MET A 36 5.71 -0.43 3.80
CA MET A 36 6.48 -0.81 2.61
C MET A 36 7.91 -0.28 2.65
N LEU A 37 8.09 0.99 3.04
CA LEU A 37 9.40 1.59 3.17
C LEU A 37 10.16 0.97 4.35
N GLY A 38 9.54 0.86 5.52
CA GLY A 38 10.16 0.31 6.74
C GLY A 38 10.58 -1.16 6.62
N CYS A 39 9.88 -1.94 5.80
CA CYS A 39 10.28 -3.31 5.47
C CYS A 39 11.27 -3.39 4.29
N SER A 40 11.47 -2.31 3.53
CA SER A 40 12.43 -2.28 2.43
C SER A 40 13.86 -2.06 2.91
N ARG A 41 14.84 -2.52 2.13
CA ARG A 41 16.26 -2.34 2.45
C ARG A 41 16.61 -0.84 2.59
N SER A 42 17.26 -0.50 3.70
CA SER A 42 17.65 0.89 4.03
C SER A 42 16.48 1.87 4.17
N ASN A 43 15.29 1.35 4.49
CA ASN A 43 14.05 2.12 4.60
C ASN A 43 13.71 2.93 3.34
N ARG A 44 14.07 2.38 2.17
CA ARG A 44 14.06 3.06 0.88
C ARG A 44 13.55 2.15 -0.22
N ALA A 45 12.75 2.69 -1.13
CA ALA A 45 12.25 1.99 -2.31
C ALA A 45 12.05 2.95 -3.49
N SER A 46 12.20 2.44 -4.72
CA SER A 46 11.79 3.19 -5.91
C SER A 46 10.28 3.38 -5.96
N LEU A 47 9.84 4.40 -6.71
CA LEU A 47 8.42 4.65 -6.94
C LEU A 47 7.74 3.44 -7.62
N ALA A 48 8.45 2.78 -8.54
CA ALA A 48 7.98 1.58 -9.22
C ALA A 48 7.71 0.44 -8.22
N LYS A 49 8.67 0.13 -7.35
CA LYS A 49 8.52 -0.88 -6.30
C LYS A 49 7.32 -0.59 -5.40
N LEU A 50 7.16 0.67 -4.97
CA LEU A 50 6.05 1.09 -4.11
C LEU A 50 4.69 0.91 -4.78
N HIS A 51 4.53 1.31 -6.04
CA HIS A 51 3.28 1.08 -6.75
C HIS A 51 2.99 -0.42 -6.92
N ILE A 52 4.02 -1.22 -7.20
CA ILE A 52 3.87 -2.67 -7.40
C ILE A 52 3.38 -3.35 -6.12
N LEU A 53 4.01 -3.04 -5.00
CA LEU A 53 3.58 -3.52 -3.68
C LEU A 53 2.17 -3.03 -3.34
N ASN A 54 1.86 -1.75 -3.59
CA ASN A 54 0.52 -1.20 -3.35
C ASN A 54 -0.56 -1.95 -4.13
N ASP A 55 -0.36 -2.20 -5.43
CA ASP A 55 -1.35 -2.92 -6.23
C ASP A 55 -1.48 -4.39 -5.79
N ALA A 56 -0.37 -5.05 -5.46
CA ALA A 56 -0.40 -6.42 -4.96
C ALA A 56 -1.17 -6.56 -3.64
N VAL A 57 -1.01 -5.61 -2.71
CA VAL A 57 -1.73 -5.58 -1.43
C VAL A 57 -3.19 -5.21 -1.66
N ARG A 58 -3.47 -4.07 -2.30
CA ARG A 58 -4.82 -3.53 -2.50
C ARG A 58 -5.72 -4.46 -3.31
N SER A 59 -5.17 -5.11 -4.33
CA SER A 59 -5.92 -6.01 -5.21
C SER A 59 -5.87 -7.47 -4.73
N ASN A 60 -5.24 -7.75 -3.59
CA ASN A 60 -4.97 -9.10 -3.07
C ASN A 60 -4.30 -10.03 -4.10
N GLN A 61 -3.36 -9.50 -4.89
CA GLN A 61 -2.63 -10.21 -5.95
C GLN A 61 -1.21 -10.60 -5.53
N HIS A 62 -0.89 -10.56 -4.24
CA HIS A 62 0.45 -10.84 -3.72
C HIS A 62 1.01 -12.20 -4.17
N GLN A 63 0.18 -13.26 -4.24
CA GLN A 63 0.61 -14.56 -4.73
C GLN A 63 0.96 -14.54 -6.23
N ARG A 64 0.20 -13.79 -7.04
CA ARG A 64 0.51 -13.60 -8.47
C ARG A 64 1.81 -12.83 -8.64
N LEU A 65 2.04 -11.81 -7.80
CA LEU A 65 3.31 -11.10 -7.79
C LEU A 65 4.46 -12.06 -7.46
N LYS A 66 4.33 -12.92 -6.43
CA LYS A 66 5.35 -13.95 -6.13
C LYS A 66 5.64 -14.85 -7.32
N THR A 67 4.62 -15.42 -7.93
CA THR A 67 4.80 -16.29 -9.11
C THR A 67 5.42 -15.55 -10.29
N ALA A 68 5.11 -14.26 -10.47
CA ALA A 68 5.72 -13.43 -11.51
C ALA A 68 7.20 -13.11 -11.21
N LEU A 69 7.61 -13.12 -9.94
CA LEU A 69 9.00 -12.91 -9.52
C LEU A 69 9.83 -14.21 -9.57
N GLU A 70 9.20 -15.37 -9.38
CA GLU A 70 9.83 -16.70 -9.41
C GLU A 70 9.93 -17.29 -10.83
N GLY A 71 8.98 -16.95 -11.71
CA GLY A 71 8.88 -17.53 -13.06
C GLY A 71 9.88 -16.94 -14.06
N ASP A 72 10.35 -17.80 -14.98
CA ASP A 72 11.04 -17.36 -16.19
C ASP A 72 10.05 -16.52 -17.01
N GLN A 73 10.33 -15.24 -17.17
CA GLN A 73 9.38 -14.23 -17.62
C GLN A 73 8.68 -14.66 -18.92
N ARG A 74 7.36 -14.90 -18.87
CA ARG A 74 6.44 -14.63 -20.00
C ARG A 74 4.93 -14.81 -19.74
N ASP A 75 4.47 -15.62 -18.78
CA ASP A 75 3.04 -16.00 -18.75
C ASP A 75 2.19 -15.51 -17.57
N LEU A 76 2.71 -14.71 -16.64
CA LEU A 76 1.83 -14.08 -15.65
C LEU A 76 1.31 -12.73 -16.12
N ALA A 77 0.05 -12.75 -16.56
CA ALA A 77 -0.84 -11.61 -16.66
C ALA A 77 -1.13 -10.98 -15.28
N TRP A 78 -0.10 -10.56 -14.55
CA TRP A 78 -0.30 -9.59 -13.48
C TRP A 78 -0.50 -8.23 -14.14
N GLY A 79 -1.76 -7.90 -14.40
CA GLY A 79 -2.19 -6.60 -14.91
C GLY A 79 -2.02 -5.52 -13.84
N PHE A 80 -0.77 -5.15 -13.60
CA PHE A 80 -0.36 -4.08 -12.69
C PHE A 80 -1.09 -2.78 -13.02
N ARG A 81 -1.63 -2.12 -11.99
CA ARG A 81 -2.28 -0.82 -12.12
C ARG A 81 -1.61 0.23 -11.25
N VAL A 82 -1.20 1.32 -11.89
CA VAL A 82 -0.80 2.54 -11.19
C VAL A 82 -2.05 3.23 -10.67
N GLU A 83 -2.05 3.55 -9.39
CA GLU A 83 -3.22 4.09 -8.70
C GLU A 83 -2.95 5.57 -8.32
N PRO A 84 -3.73 6.55 -8.84
CA PRO A 84 -3.45 7.96 -8.63
C PRO A 84 -3.56 8.43 -7.17
N ALA A 85 -4.45 7.84 -6.37
CA ALA A 85 -4.59 8.24 -4.97
C ALA A 85 -3.37 7.82 -4.11
N PHE A 86 -2.62 6.81 -4.56
CA PHE A 86 -1.36 6.39 -3.95
C PHE A 86 -0.26 7.41 -4.19
N ALA A 87 -0.18 7.98 -5.40
CA ALA A 87 0.74 9.09 -5.67
C ALA A 87 0.44 10.29 -4.76
N ARG A 88 -0.83 10.62 -4.56
CA ARG A 88 -1.23 11.67 -3.61
C ARG A 88 -0.91 11.31 -2.15
N ALA A 89 -1.01 10.03 -1.78
CA ALA A 89 -0.61 9.58 -0.45
C ALA A 89 0.90 9.73 -0.22
N ILE A 90 1.74 9.51 -1.25
CA ILE A 90 3.18 9.80 -1.21
C ILE A 90 3.43 11.28 -0.91
N ASP A 91 2.70 12.18 -1.57
CA ASP A 91 2.84 13.62 -1.34
C ASP A 91 2.55 13.98 0.13
N PHE A 92 1.55 13.34 0.75
CA PHE A 92 1.26 13.52 2.18
C PHE A 92 2.38 12.98 3.07
N VAL A 93 2.90 11.77 2.82
CA VAL A 93 4.02 11.21 3.61
C VAL A 93 5.26 12.12 3.54
N VAL A 94 5.54 12.70 2.37
CA VAL A 94 6.64 13.66 2.19
C VAL A 94 6.33 15.01 2.84
N GLY A 95 5.11 15.53 2.67
CA GLY A 95 4.65 16.78 3.27
C GLY A 95 4.68 16.77 4.80
N GLU A 96 4.32 15.64 5.40
CA GLU A 96 4.42 15.38 6.85
C GLU A 96 5.85 15.06 7.32
N LYS A 97 6.85 15.13 6.42
CA LYS A 97 8.27 14.90 6.71
C LYS A 97 8.58 13.49 7.24
N LEU A 98 7.72 12.52 6.95
CA LEU A 98 7.95 11.11 7.29
C LEU A 98 8.82 10.41 6.24
N ALA A 99 8.86 10.93 5.01
CA ALA A 99 9.78 10.49 3.98
C ALA A 99 10.38 11.66 3.21
N THR A 100 11.49 11.41 2.53
CA THR A 100 12.12 12.35 1.60
C THR A 100 12.35 11.69 0.26
N TRP A 101 12.31 12.51 -0.79
CA TRP A 101 12.81 12.12 -2.10
C TRP A 101 14.33 11.93 -2.04
N THR A 102 14.79 10.86 -2.68
CA THR A 102 16.19 10.50 -2.83
C THR A 102 16.41 9.89 -4.22
N LYS A 103 17.65 9.46 -4.50
CA LYS A 103 17.99 8.72 -5.71
C LYS A 103 18.40 7.29 -5.36
N ALA A 104 17.86 6.32 -6.08
CA ALA A 104 18.29 4.92 -6.08
C ALA A 104 18.58 4.54 -7.53
N THR A 105 19.76 3.95 -7.80
CA THR A 105 20.14 3.50 -9.15
C THR A 105 19.87 4.55 -10.26
N GLY A 106 20.14 5.83 -9.96
CA GLY A 106 19.92 6.96 -10.86
C GLY A 106 18.47 7.44 -11.01
N ARG A 107 17.50 6.75 -10.43
CA ARG A 107 16.05 7.05 -10.48
C ARG A 107 15.53 7.62 -9.17
N ALA A 108 14.35 8.24 -9.21
CA ALA A 108 13.68 8.75 -8.03
C ALA A 108 13.25 7.61 -7.09
N ALA A 109 13.50 7.80 -5.80
CA ALA A 109 13.11 6.88 -4.74
C ALA A 109 12.62 7.66 -3.52
N LEU A 110 11.86 6.99 -2.66
CA LEU A 110 11.49 7.48 -1.34
C LEU A 110 12.34 6.80 -0.27
N GLN A 111 12.73 7.56 0.75
CA GLN A 111 13.37 7.04 1.95
C GLN A 111 12.74 7.63 3.20
N LEU A 112 12.50 6.80 4.22
CA LEU A 112 12.01 7.29 5.51
C LEU A 112 13.02 8.23 6.16
N THR A 113 12.50 9.28 6.79
CA THR A 113 13.25 10.11 7.74
C THR A 113 13.36 9.39 9.08
N LYS A 114 14.06 9.98 10.06
CA LYS A 114 14.11 9.41 11.43
C LYS A 114 12.70 9.26 12.02
N ASP A 115 11.88 10.28 11.89
CA ASP A 115 10.49 10.28 12.38
C ASP A 115 9.64 9.27 11.60
N GLY A 116 9.87 9.16 10.28
CA GLY A 116 9.24 8.14 9.45
C GLY A 116 9.55 6.72 9.87
N VAL A 117 10.79 6.44 10.31
CA VAL A 117 11.16 5.12 10.83
C VAL A 117 10.41 4.79 12.12
N VAL A 118 10.29 5.77 13.03
CA VAL A 118 9.49 5.60 14.26
C VAL A 118 8.02 5.35 13.91
N ALA A 119 7.45 6.15 13.01
CA ALA A 119 6.06 5.98 12.57
C ALA A 119 5.82 4.63 11.88
N ALA A 120 6.76 4.18 11.04
CA ALA A 120 6.69 2.86 10.41
C ALA A 120 6.73 1.73 11.45
N ALA A 121 7.57 1.84 12.48
CA ALA A 121 7.58 0.87 13.58
C ALA A 121 6.23 0.83 14.30
N SER A 122 5.64 1.99 14.62
CA SER A 122 4.31 2.06 15.23
C SER A 122 3.22 1.41 14.36
N VAL A 123 3.29 1.54 13.03
CA VAL A 123 2.38 0.83 12.12
C VAL A 123 2.60 -0.68 12.18
N MET A 124 3.85 -1.12 12.23
CA MET A 124 4.21 -2.54 12.31
C MET A 124 3.87 -3.19 13.66
N ASP A 125 3.72 -2.40 14.73
CA ASP A 125 3.41 -2.87 16.08
C ASP A 125 1.91 -2.89 16.42
N LEU A 126 1.02 -2.39 15.54
CA LEU A 126 -0.43 -2.50 15.74
C LEU A 126 -0.86 -3.97 15.92
N GLU A 127 -1.87 -4.26 16.72
CA GLU A 127 -2.32 -5.66 16.92
C GLU A 127 -3.50 -6.02 16.02
N ASP A 128 -4.44 -5.08 15.85
CA ASP A 128 -5.77 -5.31 15.27
C ASP A 128 -5.98 -4.62 13.92
N ALA A 129 -4.98 -3.88 13.44
CA ALA A 129 -5.05 -3.13 12.19
C ALA A 129 -4.05 -3.66 11.15
N LEU A 130 -4.46 -3.63 9.88
CA LEU A 130 -3.62 -3.97 8.72
C LEU A 130 -2.95 -5.34 8.84
N VAL A 131 -3.58 -6.30 9.52
CA VAL A 131 -2.93 -7.57 9.89
C VAL A 131 -2.50 -8.33 8.63
N ALA A 132 -3.38 -8.46 7.65
CA ALA A 132 -3.08 -9.14 6.38
C ALA A 132 -2.06 -8.34 5.55
N GLU A 133 -2.25 -7.04 5.44
CA GLU A 133 -1.39 -6.17 4.64
C GLU A 133 0.04 -6.13 5.17
N ARG A 134 0.22 -6.02 6.48
CA ARG A 134 1.55 -6.01 7.12
C ARG A 134 2.26 -7.35 6.98
N ALA A 135 1.54 -8.46 7.06
CA ALA A 135 2.12 -9.78 6.80
C ALA A 135 2.62 -9.89 5.36
N ILE A 136 1.81 -9.49 4.38
CA ILE A 136 2.18 -9.47 2.96
C ILE A 136 3.38 -8.55 2.71
N ILE A 137 3.36 -7.34 3.26
CA ILE A 137 4.42 -6.35 3.08
C ILE A 137 5.73 -6.83 3.70
N SER A 138 5.68 -7.40 4.92
CA SER A 138 6.88 -7.91 5.60
C SER A 138 7.60 -9.00 4.82
N ASP A 139 6.83 -9.83 4.13
CA ASP A 139 7.29 -10.92 3.29
C ASP A 139 7.84 -10.43 1.92
N LEU A 140 7.10 -9.55 1.24
CA LEU A 140 7.45 -9.10 -0.11
C LEU A 140 8.47 -7.96 -0.16
N ALA A 141 8.39 -6.99 0.75
CA ALA A 141 9.20 -5.77 0.64
C ALA A 141 10.71 -6.04 0.82
N LYS A 142 11.07 -7.08 1.56
CA LYS A 142 12.48 -7.51 1.74
C LYS A 142 12.99 -8.34 0.57
N SER A 143 12.15 -9.21 0.01
CA SER A 143 12.52 -10.14 -1.07
C SER A 143 12.61 -9.46 -2.44
N ILE A 144 11.77 -8.46 -2.68
CA ILE A 144 11.74 -7.74 -3.97
C ILE A 144 12.85 -6.70 -4.02
N THR A 145 13.83 -6.92 -4.90
CA THR A 145 14.91 -5.97 -5.15
C THR A 145 14.57 -4.99 -6.28
N GLU A 146 15.26 -3.84 -6.33
CA GLU A 146 15.11 -2.88 -7.42
C GLU A 146 15.50 -3.47 -8.79
N GLY A 147 16.46 -4.40 -8.81
CA GLY A 147 16.83 -5.14 -10.03
C GLY A 147 15.66 -5.98 -10.53
N THR A 148 15.06 -6.77 -9.63
CA THR A 148 13.89 -7.60 -9.94
C THR A 148 12.70 -6.78 -10.46
N ILE A 149 12.48 -5.57 -9.90
CA ILE A 149 11.45 -4.65 -10.41
C ILE A 149 11.78 -4.16 -11.82
N THR A 150 13.03 -3.81 -12.08
CA THR A 150 13.47 -3.37 -13.42
C THR A 150 13.25 -4.47 -14.46
N ASP A 151 13.56 -5.72 -14.10
CA ASP A 151 13.36 -6.88 -14.96
C ASP A 151 11.87 -7.12 -15.19
N LEU A 152 11.04 -7.07 -14.15
CA LEU A 152 9.59 -7.26 -14.23
C LEU A 152 8.92 -6.22 -15.15
N LEU A 153 9.41 -4.99 -15.15
CA LEU A 153 8.92 -3.91 -16.01
C LEU A 153 9.51 -3.96 -17.44
N GLY A 154 10.50 -4.81 -17.70
CA GLY A 154 11.15 -4.93 -19.01
C GLY A 154 12.05 -3.76 -19.40
N GLU A 155 12.38 -2.85 -18.46
CA GLU A 155 13.18 -1.64 -18.74
C GLU A 155 14.65 -1.93 -19.07
N GLY A 156 15.15 -3.14 -18.77
CA GLY A 156 16.53 -3.56 -19.04
C GLY A 156 16.77 -4.10 -20.46
N ARG A 157 15.72 -4.33 -21.25
CA ARG A 157 15.83 -4.88 -22.61
C ARG A 157 16.01 -3.77 -23.64
N LYS A 158 17.24 -3.59 -24.14
CA LYS A 158 17.46 -2.96 -25.44
C LYS A 158 16.97 -3.95 -26.51
N THR A 159 15.84 -3.65 -27.14
CA THR A 159 15.43 -4.24 -28.43
C THR A 159 16.30 -3.71 -29.55
#